data_AF-A0AAD4T5I3-F1
#
_entry.id   AF-A0AAD4T5I3-F1
#
_cell.length_a   1.000
_cell.length_b   1.000
_cell.length_c   1.000
_cell.angle_alpha   90.00
_cell.angle_beta   90.00
_cell.angle_gamma   90.00
#
_symmetry.space_group_name_H-M   'P 1'
#
loop_
_entity.id
_entity.type
_entity.pdbx_description
1 polymer ?
#
loop_
_entity_poly.entity_id
_entity_poly.type
_entity_poly.pdbx_seq_one_letter_code
_entity_poly.pdbx_strand_id
1 'polypeptide(L)' 'GGLIFWADSVGATHIYSSLKKWSEAYGNFFRPSKFLEERATKGIPLSVSASTSQTVPKSRL' A
#
# COMPACT_ATOMS: atom_id res chain seq x y z
N GLY A 1 -9.76 -8.43 -7.56
CA GLY A 1 -8.89 -8.02 -6.45
C GLY A 1 -8.27 -6.68 -6.78
N GLY A 2 -8.32 -5.71 -5.87
CA GLY A 2 -7.75 -4.38 -6.07
C GLY A 2 -6.29 -4.28 -5.62
N LEU A 3 -5.64 -3.14 -5.90
CA LEU A 3 -4.24 -2.88 -5.53
C LEU A 3 -3.96 -3.14 -4.04
N ILE A 4 -4.88 -2.74 -3.16
CA ILE A 4 -4.78 -2.93 -1.71
C ILE A 4 -4.81 -4.41 -1.31
N PHE A 5 -5.59 -5.25 -2.00
CA PHE A 5 -5.66 -6.69 -1.75
C PHE A 5 -4.34 -7.38 -2.11
N TRP A 6 -3.74 -6.98 -3.23
CA TRP A 6 -2.43 -7.50 -3.63
C TRP A 6 -1.34 -7.04 -2.66
N ALA A 7 -1.44 -5.79 -2.21
CA ALA A 7 -0.50 -5.24 -1.24
C ALA A 7 -0.57 -5.94 0.12
N ASP A 8 -1.75 -6.44 0.51
CA ASP A 8 -1.93 -7.26 1.70
C ASP A 8 -1.39 -8.68 1.53
N SER A 9 -1.58 -9.26 0.34
CA SER A 9 -1.08 -10.60 0.00
C SER A 9 0.45 -10.67 -0.06
N VAL A 10 1.10 -9.61 -0.57
CA VAL A 10 2.56 -9.48 -0.65
C VAL A 10 3.16 -9.02 0.68
N GLY A 11 2.40 -8.24 1.46
CA GLY A 11 2.81 -7.68 2.73
C GLY A 11 3.44 -6.29 2.61
N ALA A 12 3.01 -5.38 3.49
CA ALA A 12 3.47 -3.99 3.52
C ALA A 12 5.00 -3.87 3.71
N THR A 13 5.62 -4.79 4.46
CA THR A 13 7.06 -4.88 4.70
C THR A 13 7.86 -5.09 3.41
N HIS A 14 7.38 -5.99 2.55
CA HIS A 14 8.03 -6.34 1.29
C HIS A 14 7.93 -5.17 0.30
N ILE A 15 6.79 -4.50 0.26
CA ILE A 15 6.54 -3.32 -0.58
C ILE A 15 7.44 -2.16 -0.14
N TYR A 16 7.53 -1.90 1.17
CA TYR A 16 8.44 -0.89 1.71
C TYR A 16 9.89 -1.14 1.30
N SER A 17 10.37 -2.37 1.48
CA SER A 17 11.74 -2.75 1.14
C SER A 17 12.02 -2.60 -0.36
N SER A 18 11.04 -2.92 -1.21
CA SER A 18 11.14 -2.79 -2.66
C SER A 18 11.16 -1.31 -3.08
N LEU A 19 10.27 -0.48 -2.51
CA LEU A 19 10.23 0.96 -2.73
C LEU A 19 11.53 1.64 -2.27
N LYS A 20 12.11 1.22 -1.15
CA LYS A 20 13.39 1.75 -0.69
C LYS A 20 14.51 1.48 -1.69
N LYS A 21 14.62 0.25 -2.19
CA LYS A 21 15.59 -0.11 -3.25
C LYS A 21 15.37 0.70 -4.53
N TRP A 22 14.12 0.89 -4.94
CA TRP A 22 13.80 1.70 -6.11
C TRP A 22 14.04 3.19 -5.87
N SER A 23 13.87 3.69 -4.66
CA SER A 23 14.19 5.07 -4.31
C SER A 23 15.68 5.35 -4.42
N GLU A 24 16.52 4.38 -4.08
CA GLU A 24 17.97 4.46 -4.21
C GLU A 24 18.42 4.30 -5.68
N ALA A 25 17.77 3.43 -6.46
CA ALA A 25 18.13 3.15 -7.85
C ALA A 25 17.58 4.15 -8.87
N TYR A 26 16.35 4.64 -8.68
CA TYR A 26 15.62 5.49 -9.63
C TYR A 26 15.37 6.91 -9.11
N GLY A 27 15.77 7.21 -7.88
CA GLY A 27 15.61 8.52 -7.25
C GLY A 27 14.28 8.67 -6.48
N ASN A 28 14.01 9.91 -6.05
CA ASN A 28 12.99 10.23 -5.04
C ASN A 28 11.52 9.91 -5.41
N PHE A 29 11.23 9.48 -6.63
CA PHE A 29 9.86 9.14 -7.04
C PHE A 29 9.29 7.94 -6.26
N PHE A 30 10.14 6.96 -5.95
CA PHE A 30 9.74 5.74 -5.24
C PHE A 30 9.95 5.83 -3.74
N ARG A 31 10.21 7.02 -3.20
CA ARG A 31 10.45 7.20 -1.77
C ARG A 31 9.20 6.74 -1.00
N PRO A 32 9.33 5.72 -0.11
CA PRO A 32 8.19 5.26 0.67
C PRO A 32 7.65 6.39 1.53
N SER A 33 6.33 6.52 1.58
CA SER A 33 5.67 7.50 2.44
C SER A 33 5.73 7.04 3.90
N LYS A 34 5.76 7.99 4.84
CA LYS A 34 5.77 7.69 6.30
C LYS A 34 4.64 6.75 6.72
N PHE A 35 3.49 6.88 6.08
CA PHE A 35 2.33 6.02 6.30
C PHE A 35 2.58 4.55 5.95
N LEU A 36 3.30 4.31 4.85
CA LEU A 36 3.66 2.95 4.44
C LEU A 36 4.74 2.39 5.38
N GLU A 37 5.71 3.21 5.78
CA GLU A 37 6.77 2.85 6.72
C GLU A 37 6.24 2.44 8.09
N GLU A 38 5.31 3.19 8.66
CA GLU A 38 4.71 2.85 9.95
C GLU A 38 3.94 1.52 9.89
N ARG A 39 3.28 1.23 8.77
CA ARG A 39 2.53 -0.01 8.60
C ARG A 39 3.41 -1.21 8.30
N ALA A 40 4.44 -1.00 7.48
CA ALA A 40 5.48 -1.99 7.24
C ALA A 40 6.16 -2.37 8.56
N THR A 41 6.55 -1.40 9.38
CA THR A 41 7.20 -1.65 10.68
C THR A 41 6.28 -2.34 11.67
N LYS A 42 4.99 -1.98 11.68
CA LYS A 42 3.98 -2.60 12.56
C LYS A 42 3.47 -3.96 12.05
N GLY A 43 3.84 -4.38 10.84
CA GLY A 43 3.34 -5.60 10.22
C GLY A 43 1.83 -5.58 9.97
N ILE A 44 1.23 -4.39 9.87
CA ILE A 44 -0.23 -4.25 9.74
C ILE A 44 -0.61 -4.22 8.25
N PRO A 45 -1.61 -5.02 7.84
CA PRO A 45 -2.27 -4.94 6.54
C PRO A 45 -2.58 -3.50 6.10
N LEU A 46 -2.26 -3.16 4.85
CA LEU A 46 -2.66 -1.86 4.28
C LEU A 46 -4.20 -1.73 4.19
N SER A 47 -4.91 -2.86 4.14
CA SER A 47 -6.37 -2.97 4.08
C SER A 47 -7.09 -2.46 5.33
N VAL A 48 -6.49 -2.64 6.53
CA VAL A 48 -7.12 -2.34 7.82
C VAL A 48 -7.42 -0.85 8.03
N SER A 49 -6.78 0.05 7.26
CA SER A 49 -7.08 1.48 7.35
C SER A 49 -7.20 2.20 6.00
N ALA A 50 -7.32 1.45 4.90
CA ALA A 50 -7.81 1.98 3.63
C ALA A 50 -9.33 1.79 3.51
N SER A 51 -10.07 2.06 4.58
CA SER A 51 -11.53 2.17 4.58
C SER A 51 -11.94 3.61 4.28
N THR A 52 -11.54 4.14 3.12
CA THR A 52 -12.19 5.31 2.53
C THR A 52 -12.32 5.12 1.03
N SER A 53 -13.58 5.14 0.59
CA SER A 53 -14.03 5.15 -0.81
C SER A 53 -14.13 3.79 -1.49
N GLN A 54 -14.92 2.88 -0.91
CA GLN A 54 -15.78 2.06 -1.77
C GLN A 54 -16.79 3.01 -2.43
N THR A 55 -16.46 3.50 -3.63
CA THR A 55 -17.46 4.04 -4.54
C THR A 55 -18.41 2.90 -4.86
N VAL A 56 -19.54 2.84 -4.18
CA VAL A 56 -20.68 2.01 -4.59
C VAL A 56 -21.11 2.50 -5.98
N PRO A 57 -20.96 1.72 -7.07
CA PRO A 57 -21.78 1.99 -8.24
C PRO A 57 -23.18 1.53 -7.84
N LYS A 58 -24.01 2.46 -7.39
CA LYS A 58 -25.44 2.22 -7.20
C LYS A 58 -26.10 2.19 -8.57
N SER A 59 -25.83 1.12 -9.33
CA SER A 59 -26.61 0.74 -10.50
C SER A 59 -27.39 -0.51 -10.14
N ARG A 60 -28.56 -0.31 -9.52
CA ARG A 60 -29.61 -1.32 -9.51
C ARG A 60 -30.96 -0.60 -9.50
N LEU A 61 -31.72 -0.90 -10.57
CA LEU A 61 -33.06 -0.46 -10.95
C LEU A 61 -33.13 0.81 -11.78
#